data_AF-A0A849EID7-F1
#
_entry.id   AF-A0A849EID7-F1
#
_cell.length_a   1.000
_cell.length_b   1.000
_cell.length_c   1.000
_cell.angle_alpha   90.00
_cell.angle_beta   90.00
_cell.angle_gamma   90.00
#
_symmetry.space_group_name_H-M   'P 1'
#
loop_
_entity.id
_entity.type
_entity.pdbx_description
1 polymer ?
#
loop_
_entity_poly.entity_id
_entity_poly.type
_entity_poly.pdbx_seq_one_letter_code
_entity_poly.pdbx_strand_id
1 'polypeptide(L)'
;MKNTVLLVVLCSIFSLSILVGQEAPSTPMTEDQIQQMKEVQAKVEKAEKEAKKVEKAKKKAEKEAKQAKRLKDDIRDTKRSIERDGDRIVKFREKLEREGAKGKLSPKDIENLNEKIRRLETSIAKDQARLKKLEKK
;
A
#
# COMPACT_ATOMS: atom_id res chain seq x y z
N MET A 1 -7.67 -48.59 4.09
CA MET A 1 -7.63 -48.90 5.54
C MET A 1 -7.47 -47.66 6.45
N LYS A 2 -7.40 -46.43 5.94
CA LYS A 2 -7.32 -45.22 6.79
C LYS A 2 -8.69 -44.66 7.17
N ASN A 3 -9.69 -44.80 6.29
CA ASN A 3 -11.03 -44.24 6.50
C ASN A 3 -11.91 -45.08 7.44
N THR A 4 -11.62 -46.37 7.58
CA THR A 4 -12.32 -47.26 8.53
C THR A 4 -11.91 -47.00 9.98
N VAL A 5 -10.66 -46.62 10.23
CA VAL A 5 -10.17 -46.24 11.57
C VAL A 5 -10.77 -44.90 12.01
N LEU A 6 -10.91 -43.94 11.10
CA LEU A 6 -11.53 -42.63 11.37
C LEU A 6 -13.02 -42.76 11.75
N LEU A 7 -13.74 -43.71 11.13
CA LEU A 7 -15.18 -43.91 11.36
C LEU A 7 -15.46 -44.61 12.70
N VAL A 8 -14.60 -45.53 13.14
CA VAL A 8 -14.71 -46.19 14.45
C VAL A 8 -14.40 -45.21 15.59
N VAL A 9 -13.42 -44.32 15.41
CA VAL A 9 -13.10 -43.27 16.41
C VAL A 9 -14.25 -42.26 16.53
N LEU A 10 -14.91 -41.89 15.42
CA LEU A 10 -16.03 -40.93 15.46
C LEU A 10 -17.28 -41.49 16.18
N CYS A 11 -17.56 -42.79 16.03
CA CYS A 11 -18.69 -43.45 16.71
C CYS A 11 -18.48 -43.61 18.22
N SER A 12 -17.23 -43.74 18.68
CA SER A 12 -16.90 -43.86 20.11
C SER A 12 -17.22 -42.60 20.92
N ILE A 13 -17.20 -41.41 20.30
CA ILE A 13 -17.41 -40.13 21.00
C ILE A 13 -18.90 -39.81 21.09
N PHE A 14 -19.72 -40.35 20.18
CA PHE A 14 -21.15 -40.05 20.11
C PHE A 14 -21.97 -40.79 21.17
N SER A 15 -21.50 -41.96 21.65
CA SER A 15 -22.16 -42.71 22.72
C SER A 15 -22.01 -42.10 24.12
N LEU A 16 -21.01 -41.23 24.34
CA LEU A 16 -20.84 -40.55 25.63
C LEU A 16 -21.82 -39.39 25.83
N SER A 17 -22.46 -38.91 24.76
CA SER A 17 -23.34 -37.72 24.81
C SER A 17 -24.81 -38.04 25.07
N ILE A 18 -25.22 -39.32 25.11
CA ILE A 18 -26.64 -39.72 25.24
C ILE A 18 -27.03 -40.00 26.70
N LEU A 19 -26.08 -40.12 27.63
CA LEU A 19 -26.35 -40.38 29.06
C LEU A 19 -26.44 -39.11 29.93
N VAL A 20 -26.49 -37.92 29.34
CA VAL A 20 -26.76 -36.65 30.05
C VAL A 20 -28.16 -36.16 29.69
N GLY A 21 -29.13 -37.02 29.94
CA GLY A 21 -30.56 -36.70 29.96
C GLY A 21 -31.09 -36.94 31.37
N GLN A 22 -30.74 -36.07 32.30
CA GLN A 22 -31.38 -36.04 33.62
C GLN A 22 -31.66 -34.59 34.04
N GLU A 23 -32.84 -34.46 34.61
CA GLU A 23 -33.66 -33.27 34.77
C GLU A 23 -33.13 -32.21 35.74
N ALA A 24 -33.41 -30.94 35.42
CA ALA A 24 -33.59 -29.75 36.28
C ALA A 24 -32.39 -29.31 37.17
N PRO A 25 -32.28 -28.04 37.65
CA PRO A 25 -33.25 -26.94 37.68
C PRO A 25 -32.72 -25.61 37.12
N SER A 26 -33.59 -24.62 36.98
CA SER A 26 -33.23 -23.20 36.95
C SER A 26 -32.49 -22.84 38.24
N THR A 27 -31.17 -23.06 38.26
CA THR A 27 -30.30 -22.70 39.37
C THR A 27 -29.98 -21.21 39.29
N PRO A 28 -30.21 -20.43 40.35
CA PRO A 28 -29.67 -19.07 40.41
C PRO A 28 -28.15 -19.19 40.31
N MET A 29 -27.53 -18.49 39.36
CA MET A 29 -26.07 -18.48 39.25
C MET A 29 -25.48 -18.10 40.61
N THR A 30 -24.74 -19.02 41.24
CA THR A 30 -23.96 -18.74 42.45
C THR A 30 -23.01 -17.58 42.19
N GLU A 31 -22.84 -16.68 43.14
CA GLU A 31 -22.05 -15.44 43.00
C GLU A 31 -20.62 -15.68 42.48
N ASP A 32 -20.01 -16.82 42.82
CA ASP A 32 -18.69 -17.24 42.32
C ASP A 32 -18.65 -17.49 40.80
N GLN A 33 -19.72 -18.06 40.22
CA GLN A 33 -19.81 -18.26 38.77
C GLN A 33 -20.00 -16.93 38.04
N ILE A 34 -20.74 -16.00 38.65
CA ILE A 34 -20.90 -14.64 38.13
C ILE A 34 -19.56 -13.88 38.19
N GLN A 35 -18.78 -14.03 39.26
CA GLN A 35 -17.45 -13.42 39.37
C GLN A 35 -16.46 -14.00 38.36
N GLN A 36 -16.43 -15.33 38.17
CA GLN A 36 -15.58 -15.96 37.17
C GLN A 36 -15.94 -15.55 35.74
N MET A 37 -17.23 -15.48 35.41
CA MET A 37 -17.66 -14.98 34.10
C MET A 37 -17.29 -13.51 33.87
N LYS A 38 -17.40 -12.65 34.90
CA LYS A 38 -16.96 -11.26 34.83
C LYS A 38 -15.44 -11.13 34.64
N GLU A 39 -14.65 -11.96 35.32
CA GLU A 39 -13.20 -11.98 35.16
C GLU A 39 -12.78 -12.43 33.76
N VAL A 40 -13.42 -13.48 33.23
CA VAL A 40 -13.17 -13.98 31.88
C VAL A 40 -13.58 -12.94 30.85
N GLN A 41 -14.74 -12.29 31.01
CA GLN A 41 -15.16 -11.18 30.14
C GLN A 41 -14.16 -10.02 30.18
N ALA A 42 -13.69 -9.63 31.37
CA ALA A 42 -12.70 -8.56 31.50
C ALA A 42 -11.36 -8.92 30.85
N LYS A 43 -10.92 -10.19 30.93
CA LYS A 43 -9.70 -10.67 30.26
C LYS A 43 -9.87 -10.68 28.74
N VAL A 44 -11.01 -11.14 28.23
CA VAL A 44 -11.35 -11.11 26.79
C VAL A 44 -11.42 -9.68 26.29
N GLU A 45 -12.08 -8.78 27.01
CA GLU A 45 -12.20 -7.38 26.61
C GLU A 45 -10.85 -6.65 26.61
N LYS A 46 -9.96 -6.96 27.57
CA LYS A 46 -8.58 -6.46 27.57
C LYS A 46 -7.78 -6.98 26.37
N ALA A 47 -7.85 -8.28 26.10
CA ALA A 47 -7.18 -8.89 24.95
C ALA A 47 -7.70 -8.32 23.62
N GLU A 48 -9.00 -8.09 23.49
CA GLU A 48 -9.60 -7.48 22.30
C GLU A 48 -9.18 -6.01 22.14
N LYS A 49 -9.12 -5.24 23.23
CA LYS A 49 -8.62 -3.86 23.22
C LYS A 49 -7.15 -3.79 22.81
N GLU A 50 -6.32 -4.71 23.30
CA GLU A 50 -4.91 -4.82 22.92
C GLU A 50 -4.74 -5.22 21.45
N ALA A 51 -5.48 -6.23 20.99
CA ALA A 51 -5.49 -6.63 19.58
C ALA A 51 -5.89 -5.45 18.67
N LYS A 52 -6.95 -4.70 19.02
CA LYS A 52 -7.36 -3.50 18.29
C LYS A 52 -6.29 -2.41 18.27
N LYS A 53 -5.55 -2.21 19.36
CA LYS A 53 -4.44 -1.23 19.41
C LYS A 53 -3.29 -1.66 18.49
N VAL A 54 -2.90 -2.93 18.54
CA VAL A 54 -1.85 -3.51 17.69
C VAL A 54 -2.23 -3.42 16.21
N GLU A 55 -3.47 -3.76 15.86
CA GLU A 55 -3.96 -3.67 14.49
C GLU A 55 -3.96 -2.21 13.98
N LYS A 56 -4.43 -1.26 14.80
CA LYS A 56 -4.38 0.17 14.47
C LYS A 56 -2.95 0.67 14.26
N ALA A 57 -2.01 0.24 15.10
CA ALA A 57 -0.59 0.59 14.94
C ALA A 57 -0.01 0.03 13.64
N LYS A 58 -0.26 -1.25 13.34
CA LYS A 58 0.16 -1.87 12.07
C LYS A 58 -0.41 -1.15 10.86
N LYS A 59 -1.71 -0.82 10.87
CA LYS A 59 -2.36 -0.08 9.78
C LYS A 59 -1.78 1.33 9.60
N LYS A 60 -1.39 2.02 10.67
CA LYS A 60 -0.72 3.33 10.58
C LYS A 60 0.67 3.19 9.95
N ALA A 61 1.47 2.24 10.45
CA ALA A 61 2.80 1.98 9.91
C ALA A 61 2.78 1.60 8.42
N GLU A 62 1.83 0.76 8.00
CA GLU A 62 1.67 0.40 6.58
C GLU A 62 1.29 1.62 5.72
N LYS A 63 0.38 2.47 6.21
CA LYS A 63 -0.01 3.71 5.50
C LYS A 63 1.18 4.65 5.34
N GLU A 64 1.97 4.85 6.39
CA GLU A 64 3.16 5.70 6.37
C GLU A 64 4.22 5.14 5.41
N ALA A 65 4.50 3.83 5.46
CA ALA A 65 5.41 3.18 4.52
C ALA A 65 4.95 3.31 3.06
N LYS A 66 3.64 3.16 2.82
CA LYS A 66 3.04 3.34 1.48
C LYS A 66 3.13 4.78 0.99
N GLN A 67 2.92 5.77 1.87
CA GLN A 67 3.08 7.19 1.55
C GLN A 67 4.54 7.52 1.23
N ALA A 68 5.48 7.05 2.04
CA ALA A 68 6.91 7.24 1.80
C ALA A 68 7.36 6.61 0.47
N LYS A 69 6.86 5.40 0.15
CA LYS A 69 7.14 4.75 -1.14
C LYS A 69 6.59 5.57 -2.31
N ARG A 70 5.34 6.02 -2.23
CA ARG A 70 4.72 6.87 -3.26
C ARG A 70 5.49 8.16 -3.48
N LEU A 71 5.93 8.81 -2.41
CA LEU A 71 6.74 10.03 -2.50
C LEU A 71 8.08 9.77 -3.20
N LYS A 72 8.75 8.66 -2.87
CA LYS A 72 9.99 8.25 -3.57
C LYS A 72 9.76 7.96 -5.05
N ASP A 73 8.67 7.25 -5.38
CA ASP A 73 8.31 6.97 -6.76
C ASP A 73 8.00 8.26 -7.54
N ASP A 74 7.22 9.18 -6.96
CA ASP A 74 6.91 10.48 -7.57
C ASP A 74 8.18 11.31 -7.83
N ILE A 75 9.13 11.33 -6.89
CA ILE A 75 10.42 12.00 -7.05
C ILE A 75 11.21 11.38 -8.20
N ARG A 76 11.32 10.05 -8.23
CA ARG A 76 12.05 9.32 -9.29
C ARG A 76 11.44 9.61 -10.65
N ASP A 77 10.12 9.52 -10.76
CA ASP A 77 9.41 9.68 -12.02
C ASP A 77 9.51 11.13 -12.53
N THR A 78 9.48 12.12 -11.62
CA THR A 78 9.72 13.53 -11.96
C THR A 78 11.17 13.76 -12.43
N LYS A 79 12.17 13.19 -11.76
CA LYS A 79 13.58 13.27 -12.18
C LYS A 79 13.79 12.67 -13.58
N ARG A 80 13.18 11.51 -13.84
CA ARG A 80 13.24 10.84 -15.15
C ARG A 80 12.51 11.64 -16.25
N SER A 81 11.46 12.38 -15.92
CA SER A 81 10.80 13.30 -16.87
C SER A 81 11.76 14.40 -17.31
N ILE A 82 12.41 15.07 -16.33
CA ILE A 82 13.38 16.13 -16.58
C ILE A 82 14.53 15.64 -17.46
N GLU A 83 15.10 14.47 -17.14
CA GLU A 83 16.19 13.87 -17.91
C GLU A 83 15.78 13.61 -19.37
N ARG A 84 14.63 12.96 -19.59
CA ARG A 84 14.12 12.68 -20.95
C ARG A 84 13.84 13.95 -21.76
N ASP A 85 13.35 14.99 -21.11
CA ASP A 85 13.13 16.29 -21.77
C ASP A 85 14.47 16.96 -22.10
N GLY A 86 15.44 16.88 -21.19
CA GLY A 86 16.82 17.35 -21.38
C GLY A 86 17.50 16.69 -22.57
N ASP A 87 17.45 15.36 -22.67
CA ASP A 87 18.01 14.60 -23.79
C ASP A 87 17.38 15.01 -25.13
N ARG A 88 16.08 15.28 -25.13
CA ARG A 88 15.37 15.76 -26.33
C ARG A 88 15.83 17.15 -26.74
N ILE A 89 16.05 18.05 -25.78
CA ILE A 89 16.61 19.39 -26.05
C ILE A 89 18.00 19.26 -26.67
N VAL A 90 18.88 18.42 -26.11
CA VAL A 90 20.23 18.19 -26.64
C VAL A 90 20.16 17.73 -28.10
N LYS A 91 19.34 16.72 -28.41
CA LYS A 91 19.15 16.22 -29.79
C LYS A 91 18.65 17.30 -30.75
N PHE A 92 17.72 18.16 -30.31
CA PHE A 92 17.22 19.24 -31.17
C PHE A 92 18.27 20.34 -31.38
N ARG A 93 19.06 20.68 -30.36
CA ARG A 93 20.16 21.65 -30.48
C ARG A 93 21.27 21.13 -31.39
N GLU A 94 21.67 19.87 -31.24
CA GLU A 94 22.63 19.22 -32.14
C GLU A 94 22.14 19.22 -33.60
N LYS A 95 20.84 18.99 -33.81
CA LYS A 95 20.23 19.04 -35.15
C LYS A 95 20.27 20.46 -35.72
N LEU A 96 19.90 21.46 -34.93
CA LEU A 96 19.97 22.88 -35.32
C LEU A 96 21.39 23.27 -35.71
N GLU A 97 22.39 22.89 -34.91
CA GLU A 97 23.79 23.20 -35.18
C GLU A 97 24.29 22.48 -36.44
N ARG A 98 24.10 21.16 -36.53
CA ARG A 98 24.63 20.35 -37.62
C ARG A 98 23.95 20.60 -38.96
N GLU A 99 22.63 20.69 -38.98
CA GLU A 99 21.87 20.87 -40.22
C GLU A 99 21.74 22.35 -40.60
N GLY A 100 21.69 23.25 -39.61
CA GLY A 100 21.71 24.69 -39.82
C GLY A 100 23.05 25.16 -40.41
N ALA A 101 24.18 24.69 -39.89
CA ALA A 101 25.49 25.00 -40.46
C ALA A 101 25.66 24.47 -41.90
N LYS A 102 24.93 23.40 -42.26
CA LYS A 102 24.91 22.86 -43.62
C LYS A 102 23.89 23.56 -44.54
N GLY A 103 23.14 24.54 -44.05
CA GLY A 103 22.06 25.19 -44.79
C GLY A 103 20.91 24.25 -45.17
N LYS A 104 20.77 23.10 -44.50
CA LYS A 104 19.77 22.07 -44.81
C LYS A 104 18.42 22.32 -44.14
N LEU A 105 18.36 23.22 -43.17
CA LEU A 105 17.12 23.61 -42.49
C LEU A 105 16.52 24.83 -43.15
N SER A 106 15.23 24.77 -43.46
CA SER A 106 14.49 25.97 -43.86
C SER A 106 14.25 26.88 -42.64
N PRO A 107 13.98 28.18 -42.85
CA PRO A 107 13.64 29.09 -41.75
C PRO A 107 12.50 28.57 -40.87
N LYS A 108 11.50 27.94 -41.50
CA LYS A 108 10.35 27.33 -40.82
C LYS A 108 10.75 26.12 -39.97
N ASP A 109 11.69 25.31 -40.43
CA ASP A 109 12.18 24.15 -39.67
C ASP A 109 12.97 24.59 -38.43
N ILE A 110 13.76 25.66 -38.57
CA ILE A 110 14.49 26.27 -37.45
C ILE A 110 13.50 26.77 -36.40
N GLU A 111 12.45 27.48 -36.82
CA GLU A 111 11.40 27.98 -35.93
C GLU A 111 10.70 26.82 -35.20
N ASN A 112 10.31 25.77 -35.92
CA ASN A 112 9.66 24.59 -35.33
C ASN A 112 10.55 23.87 -34.29
N LEU A 113 11.86 23.74 -34.55
CA LEU A 113 12.80 23.14 -33.61
C LEU A 113 12.97 24.02 -32.37
N ASN A 114 13.10 25.33 -32.55
CA ASN A 114 13.17 26.29 -31.44
C ASN A 114 11.89 26.27 -30.60
N GLU A 115 10.72 26.16 -31.22
CA GLU A 115 9.45 26.05 -30.49
C GLU A 115 9.39 24.75 -29.66
N LYS A 116 9.82 23.62 -30.23
CA LYS A 116 9.92 22.35 -29.49
C LYS A 116 10.87 22.46 -28.30
N ILE A 117 12.02 23.11 -28.47
CA ILE A 117 12.98 23.36 -27.40
C ILE A 117 12.31 24.21 -26.29
N ARG A 118 11.67 25.33 -26.64
CA ARG A 118 10.99 26.19 -25.64
C ARG A 118 9.89 25.45 -24.87
N ARG A 119 9.10 24.62 -25.55
CA ARG A 119 8.05 23.80 -24.91
C ARG A 119 8.66 22.81 -23.90
N LEU A 120 9.77 22.16 -24.25
CA LEU A 120 10.49 21.25 -23.35
C LEU A 120 11.15 22.00 -22.18
N GLU A 121 11.76 23.16 -22.41
CA GLU A 121 12.33 23.99 -21.34
C GLU A 121 11.25 24.42 -20.33
N THR A 122 10.06 24.78 -20.82
CA THR A 122 8.90 25.10 -19.98
C THR A 122 8.42 23.88 -19.18
N SER A 123 8.38 22.70 -19.81
CA SER A 123 8.05 21.43 -19.16
C SER A 123 9.03 21.10 -18.03
N ILE A 124 10.34 21.19 -18.32
CA ILE A 124 11.41 20.99 -17.34
C ILE A 124 11.28 21.97 -16.18
N ALA A 125 11.02 23.26 -16.43
CA ALA A 125 10.86 24.24 -15.36
C ALA A 125 9.68 23.89 -14.42
N LYS A 126 8.56 23.42 -14.97
CA LYS A 126 7.41 22.94 -14.19
C LYS A 126 7.76 21.71 -13.37
N ASP A 127 8.45 20.73 -13.98
CA ASP A 127 8.87 19.51 -13.31
C ASP A 127 9.91 19.78 -12.22
N GLN A 128 10.85 20.71 -12.43
CA GLN A 128 11.80 21.18 -11.40
C GLN A 128 11.08 21.85 -10.24
N ALA A 129 10.06 22.68 -10.50
CA ALA A 129 9.24 23.27 -9.46
C ALA A 129 8.44 22.21 -8.67
N ARG A 130 7.92 21.18 -9.36
CA ARG A 130 7.26 20.03 -8.73
C ARG A 130 8.24 19.23 -7.87
N LEU A 131 9.44 18.95 -8.39
CA LEU A 131 10.48 18.21 -7.69
C LEU A 131 10.87 18.92 -6.39
N LYS A 132 11.12 20.23 -6.44
CA LYS A 132 11.40 21.06 -5.25
C LYS A 132 10.28 21.01 -4.21
N LYS A 133 9.02 20.84 -4.62
CA LYS A 133 7.88 20.69 -3.70
C LYS A 133 7.82 19.29 -3.09
N LEU A 134 8.18 18.25 -3.86
CA LEU A 134 8.21 16.87 -3.39
C LEU A 134 9.36 16.60 -2.43
N GLU A 135 10.54 17.19 -2.68
CA GLU A 135 11.73 17.05 -1.81
C GLU A 135 11.59 17.76 -0.46
N LYS A 136 10.61 18.66 -0.32
CA LYS A 136 10.28 19.35 0.93
C LYS A 136 9.23 18.64 1.79
N LYS A 137 8.58 17.60 1.24
CA LYS A 137 7.55 16.80 1.93
C LYS A 137 8.19 15.62 2.64
#